data_AF-E2B3P2-F1
#
_entry.id   AF-E2B3P2-F1
#
_cell.length_a   1.000
_cell.length_b   1.000
_cell.length_c   1.000
_cell.angle_alpha   90.00
_cell.angle_beta   90.00
_cell.angle_gamma   90.00
#
_symmetry.space_group_name_H-M   'P 1'
#
loop_
_entity.id
_entity.type
_entity.pdbx_description
1 polymer ?
#
loop_
_entity_poly.entity_id
_entity_poly.type
_entity_poly.pdbx_seq_one_letter_code
_entity_poly.pdbx_strand_id
1 'polypeptide(L)' 'HSRNFVNPETGVHTQNIERLWRDMRAKIPRYGIRDYHFTHYLAEFIFKKAYDFDKRIDSFFEIMNLMY' A
#
# COMPACT_ATOMS: atom_id res chain seq x y z
N HIS A 1 -10.83 -8.77 27.72
CA HIS A 1 -10.40 -8.23 26.41
C HIS A 1 -11.06 -9.10 25.32
N SER A 2 -12.34 -8.90 25.00
CA SER A 2 -13.11 -9.86 24.18
C SER A 2 -14.25 -9.20 23.42
N ARG A 3 -14.08 -7.96 22.97
CA ARG A 3 -15.09 -7.29 22.13
C ARG A 3 -14.44 -6.93 20.80
N ASN A 4 -14.92 -7.58 19.74
CA ASN A 4 -14.74 -7.23 18.33
C ASN A 4 -13.50 -7.81 17.61
N PHE A 5 -13.26 -9.12 17.72
CA PHE A 5 -12.32 -9.84 16.83
C PHE A 5 -12.81 -9.94 15.38
N VAL A 6 -14.11 -9.79 15.19
CA VAL A 6 -14.81 -9.75 13.91
C VAL A 6 -15.72 -8.54 13.98
N ASN A 7 -15.67 -7.66 12.99
CA ASN A 7 -16.62 -6.57 12.89
C ASN A 7 -18.03 -7.18 12.65
N PRO A 8 -19.02 -6.94 13.52
CA PRO A 8 -20.34 -7.57 13.40
C PRO A 8 -21.15 -7.07 12.19
N GLU A 9 -20.82 -5.92 11.62
CA GLU A 9 -21.53 -5.35 10.46
C GLU A 9 -20.90 -5.79 9.12
N THR A 10 -19.57 -5.95 9.08
CA THR A 10 -18.83 -6.27 7.83
C THR A 10 -18.26 -7.69 7.80
N GLY A 11 -18.28 -8.42 8.92
CA GLY A 11 -17.67 -9.74 9.05
C GLY A 11 -16.14 -9.74 8.99
N VAL A 12 -15.51 -8.57 8.96
CA VAL A 12 -14.07 -8.45 8.73
C VAL A 12 -13.27 -8.78 10.00
N HIS A 13 -12.31 -9.69 9.86
CA HIS A 13 -11.36 -10.06 10.91
C HIS A 13 -10.26 -9.00 11.05
N THR A 14 -10.42 -8.11 12.02
CA THR A 14 -9.49 -7.00 12.30
C THR A 14 -8.07 -7.48 12.62
N GLN A 15 -7.93 -8.65 13.26
CA GLN A 15 -6.62 -9.27 13.54
C GLN A 15 -5.81 -9.59 12.28
N ASN A 16 -6.47 -10.04 11.20
CA ASN A 16 -5.76 -10.36 9.96
C ASN A 16 -5.23 -9.09 9.30
N ILE A 17 -6.01 -8.00 9.37
CA ILE A 17 -5.59 -6.68 8.89
C ILE A 17 -4.41 -6.17 9.72
N GLU A 18 -4.50 -6.22 11.05
CA GLU A 18 -3.42 -5.79 11.94
C GLU A 18 -2.13 -6.60 11.76
N ARG A 19 -2.25 -7.93 11.58
CA ARG A 19 -1.13 -8.82 11.30
C ARG A 19 -0.49 -8.50 9.95
N LEU A 20 -1.29 -8.29 8.91
CA LEU A 20 -0.81 -7.86 7.59
C LEU A 20 -0.04 -6.53 7.69
N TRP A 21 -0.57 -5.55 8.42
CA TRP A 21 0.12 -4.27 8.64
C TRP A 21 1.43 -4.43 9.42
N ARG A 22 1.48 -5.33 10.41
CA ARG A 22 2.70 -5.64 11.17
C ARG A 22 3.76 -6.26 10.27
N ASP A 23 3.40 -7.28 9.49
CA ASP A 23 4.30 -7.99 8.58
C ASP A 23 4.82 -7.07 7.48
N MET A 24 3.96 -6.16 6.98
CA MET A 24 4.36 -5.12 6.02
C MET A 24 5.38 -4.16 6.64
N ARG A 25 5.12 -3.61 7.83
CA ARG A 25 6.06 -2.70 8.52
C ARG A 25 7.38 -3.38 8.88
N ALA A 26 7.38 -4.67 9.18
CA ALA A 26 8.60 -5.41 9.49
C ALA A 26 9.55 -5.52 8.28
N LYS A 27 9.01 -5.52 7.06
CA LYS A 27 9.79 -5.55 5.81
C LYS A 27 10.31 -4.18 5.39
N ILE A 28 9.84 -3.11 6.03
CA ILE A 28 10.27 -1.73 5.74
C ILE A 28 11.61 -1.48 6.47
N PRO A 29 12.69 -1.13 5.75
CA PRO A 29 13.98 -0.78 6.36
C PRO A 29 13.84 0.28 7.46
N ARG A 30 14.37 0.03 8.66
CA ARG A 30 14.27 0.97 9.79
C ARG A 30 15.18 2.19 9.68
N TYR A 31 16.16 2.14 8.79
CA TYR A 31 17.16 3.19 8.58
C TYR A 31 17.15 3.60 7.11
N GLY A 32 17.29 4.91 6.84
CA GLY A 32 17.30 5.45 5.47
C GLY A 32 15.93 5.86 4.91
N ILE A 33 14.83 5.52 5.60
CA ILE A 33 13.49 5.96 5.22
C ILE A 33 13.14 7.22 5.99
N ARG A 34 13.05 8.33 5.26
CA ARG A 34 12.48 9.57 5.79
C ARG A 34 10.98 9.51 5.62
N ASP A 35 10.21 9.96 6.61
CA ASP A 35 8.75 9.86 6.64
C ASP A 35 8.09 10.45 5.37
N TYR A 36 8.67 11.51 4.79
CA TYR A 36 8.17 12.11 3.54
C TYR A 36 8.33 11.21 2.30
N HIS A 37 9.21 10.21 2.33
CA HIS A 37 9.35 9.23 1.24
C HIS A 37 8.29 8.13 1.30
N PHE A 38 7.60 7.94 2.43
CA PHE A 38 6.61 6.88 2.59
C PHE A 38 5.50 6.97 1.54
N THR A 39 4.98 8.19 1.30
CA THR A 39 3.97 8.44 0.27
C THR A 39 4.46 8.03 -1.12
N HIS A 40 5.73 8.29 -1.44
CA HIS A 40 6.32 7.96 -2.74
C HIS A 40 6.47 6.45 -2.92
N TYR A 41 6.92 5.72 -1.88
CA TYR A 41 7.01 4.26 -1.92
C TYR A 41 5.64 3.60 -2.04
N LEU A 42 4.62 4.13 -1.34
CA LEU A 42 3.26 3.62 -1.45
C LEU A 42 2.68 3.87 -2.85
N ALA A 43 2.88 5.08 -3.39
CA ALA A 43 2.48 5.41 -4.76
C ALA A 43 3.17 4.50 -5.79
N GLU A 44 4.48 4.27 -5.66
CA GLU A 44 5.25 3.37 -6.50
C GLU A 44 4.71 1.93 -6.42
N PHE A 45 4.41 1.44 -5.22
CA PHE A 45 3.86 0.09 -5.03
C PHE A 45 2.48 -0.05 -5.69
N ILE A 46 1.58 0.91 -5.47
CA ILE A 46 0.25 0.92 -6.08
C ILE A 46 0.36 0.96 -7.61
N PHE A 47 1.23 1.82 -8.14
CA PHE A 47 1.49 1.94 -9.57
C PHE A 47 2.02 0.63 -10.17
N LYS A 48 3.04 0.03 -9.54
CA LYS A 48 3.62 -1.25 -9.99
C LYS A 48 2.63 -2.42 -9.90
N LYS A 49 1.64 -2.33 -9.01
CA LYS A 49 0.55 -3.32 -8.87
C LYS A 49 -0.54 -3.12 -9.94
N ALA A 50 -0.80 -1.89 -10.34
CA ALA A 50 -1.83 -1.56 -11.32
C ALA A 50 -1.39 -1.84 -12.77
N TYR A 51 -0.09 -1.75 -13.07
CA TYR A 51 0.44 -1.86 -14.43
C TYR A 51 1.53 -2.93 -14.55
N ASP A 52 1.38 -3.78 -15.58
CA ASP A 52 2.39 -4.75 -16.01
C ASP A 52 3.68 -4.05 -16.41
N PHE A 53 4.82 -4.74 -16.25
CA PHE A 53 6.14 -4.13 -16.37
C PHE A 53 6.36 -3.45 -17.73
N ASP A 54 5.91 -4.09 -18.81
CA ASP A 54 6.01 -3.59 -20.19
C ASP A 54 5.18 -2.33 -20.43
N LYS A 55 4.09 -2.12 -19.70
CA LYS A 55 3.16 -0.99 -19.88
C LYS A 55 3.41 0.19 -18.97
N ARG A 56 4.29 0.05 -17.97
CA ARG A 56 4.52 1.08 -16.96
C ARG A 56 4.95 2.41 -17.55
N ILE A 57 5.83 2.43 -18.55
CA ILE A 57 6.30 3.69 -19.12
C ILE A 57 5.16 4.41 -19.85
N ASP A 58 4.38 3.70 -20.66
CA ASP A 58 3.25 4.28 -21.40
C ASP A 58 2.20 4.81 -20.43
N SER A 59 1.78 3.99 -19.45
CA SER A 59 0.80 4.40 -18.44
C SER A 59 1.29 5.56 -17.58
N PHE A 60 2.60 5.67 -17.32
CA PHE A 60 3.16 6.82 -16.61
C PHE A 60 2.96 8.12 -17.40
N PHE A 61 3.28 8.11 -18.70
CA PHE A 61 3.11 9.29 -19.55
C PHE A 61 1.65 9.64 -19.80
N GLU A 62 0.75 8.66 -19.92
CA GLU A 62 -0.69 8.90 -20.01
C GLU A 62 -1.22 9.60 -18.75
N ILE A 63 -0.85 9.12 -17.56
CA ILE A 63 -1.23 9.76 -16.29
C ILE A 63 -0.69 11.19 -16.21
N MET A 64 0.58 11.38 -16.58
CA MET A 64 1.18 12.72 -16.62
C MET A 64 0.42 13.64 -17.58
N ASN A 65 0.07 13.17 -18.78
CA ASN A 65 -0.69 13.93 -19.76
C ASN A 65 -2.12 14.26 -19.29
N LEU A 66 -2.73 13.45 -18.42
CA LEU A 66 -4.05 13.74 -17.82
C LEU A 66 -3.98 14.79 -16.70
N MET A 67 -2.80 15.02 -16.13
CA MET A 67 -2.58 15.96 -15.02
C MET A 67 -2.17 17.37 -15.46
N TYR A 68 -1.86 17.56 -16.75
CA TYR A 68 -1.48 18.84 -17.37
C TYR A 68 -2.48 19.23 -18.47
#